data_AF-A0AAV4MA85-F1
#
_entry.id   AF-A0AAV4MA85-F1
#
_cell.length_a   1.000
_cell.length_b   1.000
_cell.length_c   1.000
_cell.angle_alpha   90.00
_cell.angle_beta   90.00
_cell.angle_gamma   90.00
#
_symmetry.space_group_name_H-M   'P 1'
#
loop_
_entity.id
_entity.type
_entity.pdbx_description
1 polymer ?
#
loop_
_entity_poly.entity_id
_entity_poly.type
_entity_poly.pdbx_seq_one_letter_code
_entity_poly.pdbx_strand_id
1 'polypeptide(L)'
;MDSTPNSKCAFLHLKLGKKYNNNKSKCTFHTERDIELMLHENVLCDVKLRTGAETFPAHWFILSARSPVFRAMCQSDMKEKSSRLHPH
;
A
#
# COMPACT_ATOMS: atom_id res chain seq x y z
N MET A 1 -26.79 -16.50 12.03
CA MET A 1 -25.80 -17.02 11.05
C MET A 1 -24.67 -16.03 11.08
N ASP A 2 -23.61 -16.43 11.77
CA ASP A 2 -22.64 -15.53 12.37
C ASP A 2 -21.63 -15.04 11.33
N SER A 3 -21.38 -13.73 11.37
CA SER A 3 -20.51 -13.01 10.44
C SER A 3 -19.09 -13.09 10.97
N THR A 4 -18.30 -14.07 10.55
CA THR A 4 -16.86 -14.05 10.84
C THR A 4 -16.15 -13.03 9.95
N PRO A 5 -15.49 -11.99 10.49
CA PRO A 5 -14.52 -11.23 9.73
C PRO A 5 -13.21 -12.02 9.75
N ASN A 6 -12.92 -12.59 8.57
CA ASN A 6 -11.66 -13.19 8.15
C ASN A 6 -10.43 -12.78 8.99
N SER A 7 -9.93 -13.72 9.77
CA SER A 7 -8.78 -13.65 10.68
C SER A 7 -7.42 -13.61 9.96
N LYS A 8 -7.29 -12.86 8.87
CA LYS A 8 -6.04 -12.76 8.10
C LYS A 8 -5.17 -11.54 8.43
N CYS A 9 -5.59 -10.67 9.36
CA CYS A 9 -4.76 -9.53 9.78
C CYS A 9 -3.73 -9.88 10.89
N ALA A 10 -3.63 -11.15 11.28
CA ALA A 10 -2.73 -11.61 12.35
C ALA A 10 -1.25 -11.74 11.94
N PHE A 11 -0.86 -11.37 10.71
CA PHE A 11 0.50 -11.60 10.20
C PHE A 11 1.50 -10.44 10.37
N LEU A 12 1.13 -9.34 11.03
CA LEU A 12 2.06 -8.23 11.29
C LEU A 12 2.36 -8.02 12.78
N HIS A 13 2.21 -9.06 13.59
CA HIS A 13 2.72 -9.03 14.96
C HIS A 13 4.15 -9.58 15.01
N LEU A 14 5.13 -8.73 14.66
CA LEU A 14 6.49 -8.91 15.16
C LEU A 14 7.18 -7.57 15.46
N LYS A 15 7.07 -7.18 16.73
CA LYS A 15 7.99 -6.34 17.53
C LYS A 15 8.38 -4.96 16.97
N LEU A 16 7.56 -3.95 17.28
CA LEU A 16 8.08 -2.65 17.71
C LEU A 16 7.32 -2.21 18.97
N GLY A 17 7.98 -2.32 20.11
CA GLY A 17 7.41 -1.93 21.40
C GLY A 17 7.24 -0.41 21.49
N LYS A 18 6.03 0.09 21.21
CA LYS A 18 5.58 1.41 21.66
C LYS A 18 4.10 1.34 22.05
N LYS A 19 3.80 1.58 23.33
CA LYS A 19 2.46 1.75 23.88
C LYS A 19 1.71 2.82 23.08
N TYR A 20 0.67 2.45 22.34
CA TYR A 20 -0.28 3.39 21.77
C TYR A 20 -1.47 3.53 22.72
N ASN A 21 -1.65 4.73 23.26
CA ASN A 21 -2.67 5.06 24.26
C ASN A 21 -4.02 5.27 23.56
N ASN A 22 -5.02 4.50 23.95
CA ASN A 22 -6.33 4.44 23.32
C ASN A 22 -7.28 5.37 24.07
N ASN A 23 -7.66 6.51 23.46
CA ASN A 23 -8.81 7.34 23.87
C ASN A 23 -9.18 8.41 22.82
N LYS A 24 -9.80 7.98 21.71
CA LYS A 24 -10.92 8.68 21.03
C LYS A 24 -11.34 7.94 19.77
N SER A 25 -12.54 7.38 19.79
CA SER A 25 -13.18 6.76 18.65
C SER A 25 -13.50 7.79 17.56
N LYS A 26 -12.66 7.84 16.53
CA LYS A 26 -13.00 8.16 15.14
C LYS A 26 -12.06 7.30 14.28
N CYS A 27 -12.57 6.25 13.62
CA CYS A 27 -11.74 5.24 12.94
C CYS A 27 -10.95 5.75 11.72
N THR A 28 -10.88 7.07 11.52
CA THR A 28 -10.16 7.73 10.42
C THR A 28 -8.76 8.21 10.82
N PHE A 29 -8.42 8.29 12.11
CA PHE A 29 -7.10 8.78 12.56
C PHE A 29 -5.98 7.74 12.41
N HIS A 30 -6.34 6.47 12.17
CA HIS A 30 -5.37 5.38 12.04
C HIS A 30 -4.79 5.28 10.62
N THR A 31 -5.59 5.49 9.57
CA THR A 31 -5.19 5.17 8.20
C THR A 31 -4.01 5.99 7.68
N GLU A 32 -3.98 7.30 7.92
CA GLU A 32 -2.86 8.16 7.50
C GLU A 32 -1.56 7.74 8.19
N ARG A 33 -1.62 7.47 9.50
CA ARG A 33 -0.46 7.04 10.27
C ARG A 33 -0.01 5.63 9.89
N ASP A 34 -0.94 4.73 9.62
CA ASP A 34 -0.63 3.38 9.16
C ASP A 34 0.05 3.42 7.79
N ILE A 35 -0.44 4.26 6.87
CA ILE A 35 0.17 4.48 5.55
C ILE A 35 1.58 5.08 5.67
N GLU A 36 1.78 6.07 6.55
CA GLU A 36 3.09 6.66 6.84
C GLU A 36 4.06 5.59 7.36
N LEU A 37 3.62 4.78 8.32
CA LEU A 37 4.42 3.68 8.88
C LEU A 37 4.75 2.62 7.83
N MET A 38 3.81 2.28 6.95
CA MET A 38 4.06 1.35 5.86
C MET A 38 5.17 1.84 4.93
N LEU A 39 5.26 3.15 4.65
CA LEU A 39 6.34 3.72 3.84
C LEU A 39 7.66 3.76 4.59
N HIS A 40 7.65 4.17 5.85
CA HIS A 40 8.85 4.24 6.68
C HIS A 40 9.50 2.86 6.89
N GLU A 41 8.68 1.84 7.17
CA GLU A 41 9.14 0.46 7.41
C GLU A 41 9.29 -0.36 6.12
N ASN A 42 9.06 0.25 4.94
CA ASN A 42 9.08 -0.41 3.62
C ASN A 42 8.15 -1.63 3.51
N VAL A 43 7.02 -1.60 4.20
CA VAL A 43 6.02 -2.67 4.22
C VAL A 43 5.09 -2.52 3.01
N LEU A 44 4.91 -3.62 2.27
CA LEU A 44 4.04 -3.69 1.08
C LEU A 44 4.40 -2.70 -0.04
N CYS A 45 5.64 -2.21 -0.09
CA CYS A 45 6.13 -1.43 -1.23
C CYS A 45 6.17 -2.30 -2.49
N ASP A 46 5.40 -1.91 -3.50
CA ASP A 46 5.20 -2.62 -4.77
C ASP A 46 5.88 -1.94 -5.95
N VAL A 47 6.46 -0.75 -5.73
CA VAL A 47 7.22 0.01 -6.73
C VAL A 47 8.52 0.56 -6.15
N LYS A 48 9.49 0.84 -7.04
CA LYS A 48 10.72 1.55 -6.73
C LYS A 48 10.87 2.78 -7.64
N LEU A 49 10.91 3.97 -7.07
CA LEU A 49 11.16 5.23 -7.77
C LEU A 49 12.66 5.47 -7.86
N ARG A 50 13.18 5.74 -9.07
CA ARG A 50 14.60 6.05 -9.26
C ARG A 50 14.77 7.52 -9.63
N THR A 51 15.61 8.25 -8.88
CA THR A 51 16.01 9.61 -9.23
C THR A 51 17.53 9.67 -9.33
N GLY A 52 18.04 9.96 -10.53
CA GLY A 52 19.48 9.86 -10.81
C GLY A 52 20.04 8.50 -10.40
N ALA A 53 20.88 8.50 -9.36
CA ALA A 53 21.53 7.32 -8.80
C ALA A 53 20.77 6.64 -7.65
N GLU A 54 19.77 7.29 -7.06
CA GLU A 54 19.08 6.80 -5.86
C GLU A 54 17.78 6.10 -6.20
N THR A 55 17.40 5.11 -5.38
CA THR A 55 16.17 4.32 -5.56
C THR A 55 15.38 4.27 -4.25
N PHE A 56 14.11 4.66 -4.32
CA PHE A 56 13.19 4.73 -3.18
C PHE A 56 12.07 3.70 -3.34
N PRO A 57 11.91 2.74 -2.41
CA PRO A 57 10.70 1.92 -2.36
C PRO A 57 9.48 2.80 -2.06
N ALA A 58 8.35 2.52 -2.69
CA ALA A 58 7.10 3.26 -2.50
C ALA A 58 5.88 2.38 -2.80
N HIS A 59 4.67 2.97 -2.63
CA HIS A 59 3.40 2.31 -2.90
C HIS A 59 2.71 2.92 -4.11
N TRP A 60 2.43 2.10 -5.12
CA TRP A 60 1.85 2.49 -6.39
C TRP A 60 0.43 3.04 -6.24
N PHE A 61 -0.36 2.46 -5.34
CA PHE A 61 -1.73 2.92 -5.09
C PHE A 61 -1.74 4.36 -4.53
N ILE A 62 -0.80 4.70 -3.65
CA ILE A 62 -0.68 6.05 -3.08
C ILE A 62 -0.25 7.02 -4.18
N LEU A 63 0.79 6.69 -4.95
CA LEU A 63 1.26 7.52 -6.05
C LEU A 63 0.14 7.82 -7.06
N SER A 64 -0.63 6.80 -7.43
CA SER A 64 -1.77 6.92 -8.34
C SER A 64 -2.93 7.75 -7.77
N ALA A 65 -3.19 7.62 -6.47
CA ALA A 65 -4.20 8.43 -5.80
C ALA A 65 -3.80 9.92 -5.77
N ARG A 66 -2.50 10.23 -5.62
CA ARG A 66 -1.99 11.58 -5.41
C ARG A 66 -1.46 12.28 -6.66
N SER A 67 -1.22 11.58 -7.76
CA SER A 67 -0.68 12.15 -9.00
C SER A 67 -1.44 11.64 -10.24
N PRO A 68 -1.99 12.54 -11.07
CA PRO A 68 -2.60 12.16 -12.35
C PRO A 68 -1.63 11.45 -13.30
N VAL A 69 -0.33 11.81 -13.26
CA VAL A 69 0.71 11.18 -14.10
C VAL A 69 0.89 9.72 -13.70
N PHE A 70 1.07 9.45 -12.40
CA PHE A 70 1.19 8.07 -11.91
C PHE A 70 -0.11 7.28 -12.08
N ARG A 71 -1.27 7.93 -11.97
CA ARG A 71 -2.56 7.30 -12.24
C ARG A 71 -2.68 6.83 -13.69
N ALA A 72 -2.32 7.69 -14.64
CA ALA A 72 -2.33 7.34 -16.05
C ALA A 72 -1.37 6.17 -16.34
N MET A 73 -0.18 6.20 -15.72
CA MET A 73 0.81 5.13 -15.81
C MET A 73 0.28 3.79 -15.24
N CYS A 74 -0.41 3.82 -14.10
CA CYS A 74 -1.06 2.64 -13.54
C CYS A 74 -2.13 2.05 -14.47
N GLN A 75 -2.92 2.91 -15.12
CA GLN A 75 -4.00 2.50 -15.99
C GLN A 75 -3.49 1.98 -17.34
N SER A 76 -2.37 2.50 -17.86
CA SER A 76 -1.75 1.99 -19.08
C SER A 76 -1.18 0.59 -18.89
N ASP A 77 -0.52 0.32 -17.77
CA ASP A 77 0.11 -0.98 -17.49
C ASP A 77 -0.91 -2.12 -17.33
N MET A 78 -2.10 -1.82 -16.78
CA MET A 78 -3.20 -2.79 -16.71
C MET A 78 -3.77 -3.14 -18.08
N LYS A 79 -3.72 -2.21 -19.03
CA LYS A 79 -4.22 -2.41 -20.40
C LYS A 79 -3.31 -3.31 -21.23
N GLU A 80 -2.01 -3.30 -20.96
CA GLU A 80 -1.01 -4.08 -21.71
C GLU A 80 -0.92 -5.54 -21.23
N LYS A 81 -1.28 -5.83 -19.98
CA LYS A 81 -1.31 -7.20 -19.43
C LYS A 81 -2.51 -8.02 -19.89
N SER A 82 -3.64 -7.39 -20.25
CA SER A 82 -4.81 -8.11 -20.77
C SER A 82 -4.68 -8.52 -22.24
N SER A 83 -3.82 -7.86 -23.02
CA SER A 83 -3.60 -8.16 -24.44
C SER A 83 -2.50 -9.20 -24.70
N ARG A 84 -1.74 -9.63 -23.67
CA ARG A 84 -0.70 -10.67 -23.79
C ARG A 84 -1.20 -12.10 -23.53
N LEU A 85 -2.51 -12.33 -23.59
CA LEU A 85 -3.05 -13.66 -23.86
C LEU A 85 -2.86 -13.94 -25.35
N HIS A 86 -1.64 -14.32 -25.74
CA HIS A 86 -1.37 -14.79 -27.09
C HIS A 86 -2.06 -16.15 -27.29
N PRO A 87 -2.97 -16.30 -28.26
CA PRO A 87 -3.42 -17.60 -28.72
C PRO A 87 -2.32 -18.18 -29.61
N HIS A 88 -1.72 -19.28 -29.18
CA HIS A 88 -1.11 -20.25 -30.07
C HIS A 88 -1.55 -21.65 -29.63
#